data_AF-A0A060Y8V8-F1
#
_entry.id   AF-A0A060Y8V8-F1
#
_cell.length_a   1.000
_cell.length_b   1.000
_cell.length_c   1.000
_cell.angle_alpha   90.00
_cell.angle_beta   90.00
_cell.angle_gamma   90.00
#
_symmetry.space_group_name_H-M   'P 1'
#
loop_
_entity.id
_entity.type
_entity.pdbx_description
1 polymer ?
#
loop_
_entity_poly.entity_id
_entity_poly.type
_entity_poly.pdbx_seq_one_letter_code
_entity_poly.pdbx_strand_id
1 'polypeptide(L)'
;MTTKKKRTPHSPNDRWVVVAADSAVETPKKDDSDPTFIRLRNPSTDAASLYLLGSGDVQLYEVKAFNEDFHSWFIGQTVQRDGRLLYVTPMDPLYLLLPYLIKAGEEGKFQPVDQVVMDEDFPACTRLLSCIRSQASLHHVAEEKEVGSQKFQRYSQERTMEWLKKKVHIDH
;
A
#
# COMPACT_ATOMS: atom_id res chain seq x y z
N MET A 1 16.01 -23.27 -29.85
CA MET A 1 15.00 -22.22 -30.09
C MET A 1 14.05 -22.21 -28.91
N THR A 2 14.17 -21.23 -28.01
CA THR A 2 13.30 -21.08 -26.83
C THR A 2 12.03 -20.34 -27.26
N THR A 3 10.94 -21.08 -27.44
CA THR A 3 9.64 -20.50 -27.79
C THR A 3 9.07 -19.75 -26.58
N LYS A 4 9.13 -18.42 -26.59
CA LYS A 4 8.35 -17.56 -25.69
C LYS A 4 6.87 -17.86 -25.89
N LYS A 5 6.25 -18.57 -24.94
CA LYS A 5 4.84 -18.95 -24.99
C LYS A 5 3.98 -17.74 -24.64
N LYS A 6 3.22 -17.22 -25.62
CA LYS A 6 2.22 -16.16 -25.44
C LYS A 6 1.23 -16.57 -24.35
N ARG A 7 1.02 -15.70 -23.34
CA ARG A 7 -0.03 -15.83 -22.34
C ARG A 7 -1.39 -15.84 -23.04
N THR A 8 -2.13 -16.93 -22.88
CA THR A 8 -3.55 -17.06 -23.27
C THR A 8 -4.43 -16.17 -22.38
N PRO A 9 -5.55 -15.64 -22.89
CA PRO A 9 -6.41 -14.72 -22.16
C PRO A 9 -7.02 -15.33 -20.90
N HIS A 10 -7.32 -14.47 -19.93
CA HIS A 10 -7.91 -14.78 -18.62
C HIS A 10 -9.24 -15.52 -18.79
N SER A 11 -9.42 -16.65 -18.11
CA SER A 11 -10.71 -17.37 -18.15
C SER A 11 -11.69 -16.74 -17.15
N PRO A 12 -13.01 -16.80 -17.39
CA PRO A 12 -14.01 -16.20 -16.50
C PRO A 12 -14.05 -16.81 -15.08
N ASN A 13 -13.30 -17.89 -14.81
CA ASN A 13 -13.23 -18.56 -13.50
C ASN A 13 -11.85 -18.47 -12.84
N ASP A 14 -11.00 -17.50 -13.20
CA ASP A 14 -9.71 -17.36 -12.53
C ASP A 14 -9.89 -16.87 -11.08
N ARG A 15 -9.56 -17.76 -10.14
CA ARG A 15 -9.63 -17.51 -8.69
C ARG A 15 -8.24 -17.26 -8.12
N TRP A 16 -8.15 -16.38 -7.14
CA TRP A 16 -6.93 -16.18 -6.36
C TRP A 16 -6.99 -16.98 -5.07
N VAL A 17 -5.86 -17.61 -4.71
CA VAL A 17 -5.66 -18.19 -3.39
C VAL A 17 -4.88 -17.18 -2.57
N VAL A 18 -5.42 -16.80 -1.42
CA VAL A 18 -4.92 -15.71 -0.59
C VAL A 18 -4.76 -16.18 0.85
N VAL A 19 -3.61 -15.89 1.45
CA VAL A 19 -3.39 -15.90 2.89
C VAL A 19 -3.39 -14.46 3.36
N ALA A 20 -4.35 -14.10 4.21
CA ALA A 20 -4.53 -12.75 4.71
C ALA A 20 -4.62 -12.76 6.24
N ALA A 21 -4.18 -11.67 6.87
CA ALA A 21 -4.46 -11.44 8.29
C ALA A 21 -5.98 -11.28 8.50
N ASP A 22 -6.51 -11.77 9.62
CA ASP A 22 -7.95 -11.70 9.93
C ASP A 22 -8.48 -10.26 9.83
N SER A 23 -7.70 -9.28 10.28
CA SER A 23 -8.02 -7.85 10.18
C SER A 23 -8.24 -7.33 8.75
N ALA A 24 -7.70 -8.01 7.74
CA ALA A 24 -7.91 -7.66 6.33
C ALA A 24 -9.26 -8.16 5.79
N VAL A 25 -9.88 -9.13 6.47
CA VAL A 25 -11.08 -9.86 6.04
C VAL A 25 -12.28 -9.59 6.94
N GLU A 26 -12.04 -9.19 8.19
CA GLU A 26 -13.07 -8.77 9.13
C GLU A 26 -13.75 -7.48 8.66
N THR A 27 -15.05 -7.58 8.33
CA THR A 27 -15.88 -6.42 7.98
C THR A 27 -16.26 -5.65 9.25
N PRO A 28 -15.98 -4.34 9.37
CA PRO A 28 -16.52 -3.53 10.45
C PRO A 28 -18.03 -3.37 10.33
N LYS A 29 -18.65 -2.88 11.40
CA LYS A 29 -20.10 -2.67 11.52
C LYS A 29 -20.65 -1.82 10.36
N LYS A 30 -21.85 -2.20 9.90
CA LYS A 30 -22.84 -1.65 8.94
C LYS A 30 -22.63 -0.38 8.09
N ASP A 31 -21.64 0.48 8.32
CA ASP A 31 -21.45 1.76 7.63
C ASP A 31 -20.05 1.95 7.02
N ASP A 32 -19.14 0.98 7.13
CA ASP A 32 -17.81 1.05 6.52
C ASP A 32 -17.78 0.43 5.11
N SER A 33 -17.01 1.05 4.20
CA SER A 33 -16.81 0.53 2.85
C SER A 33 -16.02 -0.79 2.86
N ASP A 34 -16.34 -1.70 1.95
CA ASP A 34 -15.63 -2.98 1.81
C ASP A 34 -14.12 -2.80 1.53
N PRO A 35 -13.27 -3.74 1.98
CA PRO A 35 -11.84 -3.75 1.63
C PRO A 35 -11.65 -3.71 0.12
N THR A 36 -10.73 -2.87 -0.35
CA THR A 36 -10.57 -2.59 -1.78
C THR A 36 -9.13 -2.78 -2.23
N PHE A 37 -8.91 -3.58 -3.27
CA PHE A 37 -7.62 -3.67 -3.95
C PHE A 37 -7.36 -2.41 -4.77
N ILE A 38 -6.19 -1.80 -4.58
CA ILE A 38 -5.76 -0.60 -5.28
C ILE A 38 -4.36 -0.77 -5.86
N ARG A 39 -4.08 -0.07 -6.97
CA ARG A 39 -2.74 0.00 -7.54
C ARG A 39 -2.08 1.30 -7.13
N LEU A 40 -0.89 1.20 -6.57
CA LEU A 40 -0.08 2.34 -6.14
C LEU A 40 1.36 2.17 -6.63
N ARG A 41 2.09 3.28 -6.62
CA ARG A 41 3.52 3.32 -6.88
C ARG A 41 4.28 2.57 -5.78
N ASN A 42 5.14 1.65 -6.17
CA ASN A 42 6.03 0.98 -5.23
C ASN A 42 7.12 1.96 -4.76
N PRO A 43 7.33 2.14 -3.45
CA PRO A 43 8.23 3.18 -2.94
C PRO A 43 9.71 2.91 -3.22
N SER A 44 10.11 1.66 -3.54
CA SER A 44 11.50 1.32 -3.87
C SER A 44 11.77 1.15 -5.36
N THR A 45 10.78 0.67 -6.12
CA THR A 45 10.97 0.36 -7.55
C THR A 45 10.25 1.30 -8.50
N ASP A 46 9.42 2.21 -7.99
CA ASP A 46 8.58 3.13 -8.76
C ASP A 46 7.51 2.44 -9.64
N ALA A 47 7.50 1.11 -9.69
CA ALA A 47 6.59 0.33 -10.51
C ALA A 47 5.19 0.22 -9.86
N ALA A 48 4.18 0.05 -10.70
CA ALA A 48 2.82 -0.24 -10.24
C ALA A 48 2.77 -1.55 -9.42
N SER A 49 2.37 -1.46 -8.16
CA SER A 49 2.18 -2.59 -7.25
C SER A 49 0.76 -2.63 -6.71
N LEU A 50 0.31 -3.83 -6.31
CA LEU A 50 -1.03 -4.07 -5.77
C LEU A 50 -0.99 -3.98 -4.25
N TYR A 51 -1.96 -3.25 -3.68
CA TYR A 51 -2.16 -3.10 -2.24
C TYR A 51 -3.64 -3.35 -1.93
N LEU A 52 -3.94 -3.62 -0.66
CA LEU A 52 -5.30 -3.72 -0.16
C LEU A 52 -5.49 -2.64 0.90
N LEU A 53 -6.52 -1.81 0.72
CA LEU A 53 -7.04 -0.97 1.79
C LEU A 53 -8.11 -1.76 2.53
N GLY A 54 -7.94 -1.87 3.83
CA GLY A 54 -8.98 -2.37 4.72
C GLY A 54 -10.19 -1.43 4.75
N SER A 55 -11.24 -1.87 5.40
CA SER A 55 -12.49 -1.13 5.47
C SER A 55 -12.30 0.29 6.04
N GLY A 56 -13.03 1.25 5.47
CA GLY A 56 -12.91 2.67 5.84
C GLY A 56 -11.55 3.32 5.53
N ASP A 57 -10.69 2.66 4.74
CA ASP A 57 -9.31 3.10 4.45
C ASP A 57 -8.48 3.34 5.72
N VAL A 58 -8.73 2.56 6.77
CA VAL A 58 -8.05 2.70 8.06
C VAL A 58 -6.71 1.98 8.07
N GLN A 59 -6.67 0.80 7.47
CA GLN A 59 -5.50 -0.08 7.48
C GLN A 59 -5.01 -0.36 6.05
N LEU A 60 -3.69 -0.38 5.89
CA LEU A 60 -3.04 -0.71 4.63
C LEU A 60 -2.38 -2.09 4.72
N TYR A 61 -2.48 -2.85 3.64
CA TYR A 61 -1.81 -4.12 3.46
C TYR A 61 -1.06 -4.15 2.13
N GLU A 62 0.13 -4.73 2.13
CA GLU A 62 0.82 -5.07 0.89
C GLU A 62 0.32 -6.42 0.35
N VAL A 63 0.29 -6.54 -0.98
CA VAL A 63 -0.08 -7.79 -1.65
C VAL A 63 1.14 -8.35 -2.36
N LYS A 64 1.63 -9.50 -1.91
CA LYS A 64 2.77 -10.21 -2.51
C LYS A 64 2.29 -11.51 -3.13
N ALA A 65 2.93 -11.91 -4.23
CA ALA A 65 2.65 -13.19 -4.88
C ALA A 65 3.88 -14.09 -4.76
N PHE A 66 3.72 -15.25 -4.12
CA PHE A 66 4.61 -16.38 -4.33
C PHE A 66 4.22 -17.04 -5.65
N ASN A 67 5.18 -17.09 -6.58
CA ASN A 67 4.98 -17.57 -7.94
C ASN A 67 6.16 -18.45 -8.35
N GLU A 68 5.89 -19.73 -8.54
CA GLU A 68 6.87 -20.70 -9.01
C GLU A 68 6.32 -21.40 -10.27
N ASP A 69 7.21 -21.77 -11.18
CA ASP A 69 6.84 -22.39 -12.44
C ASP A 69 6.18 -23.76 -12.23
N PHE A 70 5.26 -24.14 -13.11
CA PHE A 70 4.60 -25.45 -13.14
C PHE A 70 3.74 -25.81 -11.91
N HIS A 71 3.13 -24.81 -11.27
CA HIS A 71 2.19 -25.00 -10.17
C HIS A 71 0.73 -24.74 -10.55
N SER A 72 -0.20 -25.42 -9.88
CA SER A 72 -1.65 -25.24 -10.00
C SER A 72 -2.34 -25.63 -8.69
N TRP A 73 -3.52 -25.08 -8.42
CA TRP A 73 -4.31 -25.45 -7.24
C TRP A 73 -5.45 -26.39 -7.59
N PHE A 74 -5.70 -27.36 -6.71
CA PHE A 74 -6.96 -28.08 -6.66
C PHE A 74 -7.84 -27.46 -5.57
N ILE A 75 -8.97 -26.87 -5.97
CA ILE A 75 -9.90 -26.17 -5.07
C ILE A 75 -11.27 -26.82 -5.21
N GLY A 76 -11.67 -27.58 -4.19
CA GLY A 76 -12.87 -28.41 -4.25
C GLY A 76 -12.78 -29.42 -5.40
N GLN A 77 -13.70 -29.32 -6.37
CA GLN A 77 -13.73 -30.16 -7.59
C GLN A 77 -13.20 -29.45 -8.83
N THR A 78 -12.48 -28.33 -8.66
CA THR A 78 -11.97 -27.51 -9.78
C THR A 78 -10.44 -27.40 -9.74
N VAL A 79 -9.85 -27.22 -10.91
CA VAL A 79 -8.40 -26.97 -11.06
C VAL A 79 -8.20 -25.51 -11.44
N GLN A 80 -7.49 -24.77 -10.59
CA GLN A 80 -7.05 -23.41 -10.88
C GLN A 80 -5.64 -23.47 -11.48
N ARG A 81 -5.53 -23.07 -12.75
CA ARG A 81 -4.25 -23.07 -13.48
C ARG A 81 -3.25 -22.08 -12.88
N ASP A 82 -3.75 -20.97 -12.35
CA ASP A 82 -2.90 -19.99 -11.65
C ASP A 82 -2.41 -20.58 -10.33
N GLY A 83 -1.17 -21.08 -10.29
CA GLY A 83 -0.56 -21.66 -9.10
C GLY A 83 -0.04 -20.66 -8.08
N ARG A 84 -0.26 -19.36 -8.28
CA ARG A 84 0.22 -18.32 -7.36
C ARG A 84 -0.46 -18.41 -6.00
N LEU A 85 0.31 -18.16 -4.95
CA LEU A 85 -0.20 -17.92 -3.60
C LEU A 85 -0.01 -16.45 -3.26
N LEU A 86 -1.11 -15.74 -2.96
CA LEU A 86 -1.03 -14.34 -2.56
C LEU A 86 -0.93 -14.23 -1.04
N TYR A 87 -0.07 -13.36 -0.56
CA TYR A 87 0.04 -12.95 0.84
C TYR A 87 -0.43 -11.52 0.97
N VAL A 88 -1.30 -11.27 1.94
CA VAL A 88 -1.80 -9.95 2.31
C VAL A 88 -1.34 -9.67 3.74
N THR A 89 -0.32 -8.83 3.86
CA THR A 89 0.35 -8.55 5.15
C THR A 89 0.20 -7.07 5.51
N PRO A 90 -0.02 -6.73 6.80
CA PRO A 90 -0.10 -5.33 7.22
C PRO A 90 1.14 -4.55 6.80
N MET A 91 0.95 -3.34 6.30
CA MET A 91 2.03 -2.46 5.87
C MET A 91 1.88 -1.08 6.50
N ASP A 92 2.99 -0.48 6.92
CA ASP A 92 3.00 0.90 7.40
C ASP A 92 2.84 1.88 6.21
N PRO A 93 1.76 2.68 6.17
CA PRO A 93 1.49 3.60 5.07
C PRO A 93 2.55 4.70 4.90
N LEU A 94 3.37 4.99 5.93
CA LEU A 94 4.45 5.98 5.82
C LEU A 94 5.45 5.62 4.73
N TYR A 95 5.74 4.33 4.50
CA TYR A 95 6.62 3.91 3.42
C TYR A 95 6.11 4.35 2.04
N LEU A 96 4.79 4.33 1.83
CA LEU A 96 4.19 4.79 0.58
C LEU A 96 4.13 6.32 0.46
N LEU A 97 4.04 7.04 1.58
CA LEU A 97 4.02 8.51 1.58
C LEU A 97 5.41 9.13 1.40
N LEU A 98 6.46 8.47 1.88
CA LEU A 98 7.82 9.00 1.89
C LEU A 98 8.29 9.56 0.53
N PRO A 99 8.12 8.87 -0.62
CA PRO A 99 8.53 9.42 -1.91
C PRO A 99 7.88 10.77 -2.24
N TYR A 100 6.58 10.94 -1.94
CA TYR A 100 5.87 12.20 -2.16
C TYR A 100 6.37 13.31 -1.24
N LEU A 101 6.58 12.99 0.04
CA LEU A 101 7.11 13.93 1.03
C LEU A 101 8.53 14.38 0.69
N ILE A 102 9.41 13.44 0.30
CA ILE A 102 10.79 13.74 -0.10
C ILE A 102 10.79 14.68 -1.31
N LYS A 103 9.99 14.37 -2.34
CA LYS A 103 9.85 15.21 -3.54
C LYS A 103 9.37 16.62 -3.21
N ALA A 104 8.31 16.76 -2.40
CA ALA A 104 7.83 18.08 -1.96
C ALA A 104 8.83 18.80 -1.04
N GLY A 105 9.64 18.04 -0.31
CA GLY A 105 10.71 18.54 0.56
C GLY A 105 11.83 19.25 -0.18
N GLU A 106 12.05 18.96 -1.47
CA GLU A 106 13.04 19.65 -2.31
C GLU A 106 12.77 21.16 -2.41
N GLU A 107 11.50 21.56 -2.32
CA GLU A 107 11.12 22.98 -2.29
C GLU A 107 11.39 23.66 -0.93
N GLY A 108 11.60 22.89 0.14
CA GLY A 108 11.86 23.38 1.49
C GLY A 108 10.66 24.06 2.19
N LYS A 109 9.47 24.06 1.57
CA LYS A 109 8.26 24.74 2.04
C LYS A 109 7.37 23.85 2.89
N PHE A 110 6.54 24.48 3.72
CA PHE A 110 5.43 23.84 4.41
C PHE A 110 4.21 23.84 3.48
N GLN A 111 3.64 22.66 3.23
CA GLN A 111 2.53 22.47 2.29
C GLN A 111 1.44 21.60 2.92
N PRO A 112 0.16 21.79 2.60
CA PRO A 112 -0.90 20.88 3.02
C PRO A 112 -0.66 19.47 2.48
N VAL A 113 -0.81 18.44 3.33
CA VAL A 113 -0.58 17.03 2.93
C VAL A 113 -1.42 16.61 1.71
N ASP A 114 -2.63 17.15 1.56
CA ASP A 114 -3.52 16.89 0.43
C ASP A 114 -2.97 17.41 -0.91
N GLN A 115 -2.08 18.42 -0.88
CA GLN A 115 -1.37 18.92 -2.07
C GLN A 115 -0.08 18.13 -2.35
N VAL A 116 0.52 17.57 -1.31
CA VAL A 116 1.77 16.79 -1.44
C VAL A 116 1.51 15.39 -1.98
N VAL A 117 0.43 14.72 -1.52
CA VAL A 117 0.11 13.34 -1.90
C VAL A 117 -0.79 13.34 -3.14
N MET A 118 -0.20 13.64 -4.29
CA MET A 118 -0.86 13.61 -5.59
C MET A 118 -0.03 12.83 -6.62
N ASP A 119 -0.68 11.93 -7.35
CA ASP A 119 -0.08 11.14 -8.42
C ASP A 119 -1.10 10.93 -9.55
N GLU A 120 -0.78 11.43 -10.75
CA GLU A 120 -1.66 11.30 -11.92
C GLU A 120 -1.72 9.86 -12.45
N ASP A 121 -0.62 9.10 -12.33
CA ASP A 121 -0.56 7.70 -12.73
C ASP A 121 -1.27 6.80 -11.71
N PHE A 122 -1.29 7.22 -10.44
CA PHE A 122 -1.83 6.46 -9.31
C PHE A 122 -2.76 7.30 -8.41
N PRO A 123 -3.93 7.75 -8.92
CA PRO A 123 -4.81 8.69 -8.20
C PRO A 123 -5.37 8.15 -6.87
N ALA A 124 -5.34 6.83 -6.68
CA ALA A 124 -5.72 6.18 -5.43
C ALA A 124 -4.78 6.51 -4.25
N CYS A 125 -3.62 7.14 -4.49
CA CYS A 125 -2.69 7.56 -3.43
C CYS A 125 -3.32 8.49 -2.40
N THR A 126 -4.31 9.30 -2.82
CA THR A 126 -5.05 10.22 -1.95
C THR A 126 -5.79 9.50 -0.82
N ARG A 127 -6.20 8.24 -1.03
CA ARG A 127 -6.85 7.41 0.00
C ARG A 127 -5.91 7.05 1.16
N LEU A 128 -4.59 7.06 0.94
CA LEU A 128 -3.61 6.82 2.01
C LEU A 128 -3.67 7.88 3.12
N LEU A 129 -4.18 9.08 2.81
CA LEU A 129 -4.35 10.14 3.80
C LEU A 129 -5.31 9.72 4.92
N SER A 130 -6.33 8.90 4.61
CA SER A 130 -7.24 8.33 5.61
C SER A 130 -6.49 7.42 6.59
N CYS A 131 -5.62 6.54 6.08
CA CYS A 131 -4.81 5.64 6.93
C CYS A 131 -3.94 6.45 7.90
N ILE A 132 -3.25 7.45 7.38
CA ILE A 132 -2.30 8.27 8.15
C ILE A 132 -3.01 9.14 9.18
N ARG A 133 -4.17 9.71 8.84
CA ARG A 133 -4.97 10.50 9.78
C ARG A 133 -5.51 9.62 10.91
N SER A 134 -5.96 8.41 10.60
CA SER A 134 -6.43 7.44 11.60
C SER A 134 -5.31 7.00 12.54
N GLN A 135 -4.10 6.78 12.01
CA GLN A 135 -2.93 6.36 12.78
C GLN A 135 -2.15 7.53 13.44
N ALA A 136 -2.52 8.77 13.13
CA ALA A 136 -1.80 9.98 13.54
C ALA A 136 -0.27 9.91 13.32
N SER A 137 0.20 9.22 12.28
CA SER A 137 1.60 8.77 12.17
C SER A 137 2.52 9.71 11.38
N LEU A 138 1.99 10.73 10.71
CA LEU A 138 2.75 11.63 9.81
C LEU A 138 3.90 12.39 10.51
N HIS A 139 3.72 12.70 11.80
CA HIS A 139 4.71 13.43 12.59
C HIS A 139 6.05 12.70 12.73
N HIS A 140 6.10 11.39 12.47
CA HIS A 140 7.33 10.60 12.48
C HIS A 140 8.28 10.90 11.31
N VAL A 141 7.80 11.49 10.22
CA VAL A 141 8.60 11.73 9.00
C VAL A 141 8.54 13.18 8.50
N ALA A 142 7.63 13.98 9.06
CA ALA A 142 7.43 15.36 8.69
C ALA A 142 7.31 16.27 9.92
N GLU A 143 7.74 17.51 9.77
CA GLU A 143 7.42 18.63 10.66
C GLU A 143 6.02 19.15 10.36
N GLU A 144 5.29 19.54 11.40
CA GLU A 144 3.96 20.14 11.27
C GLU A 144 4.00 21.59 11.78
N LYS A 145 3.33 22.48 11.04
CA LYS A 145 3.01 23.84 11.46
C LYS A 145 1.52 24.07 11.30
N GLU A 146 0.95 24.76 12.26
CA GLU A 146 -0.46 25.15 12.24
C GLU A 146 -0.57 26.66 12.09
N VAL A 147 -1.37 27.11 11.12
CA VAL A 147 -1.68 28.52 10.89
C VAL A 147 -3.19 28.64 10.81
N GLY A 148 -3.81 29.26 11.82
CA GLY A 148 -5.26 29.27 11.95
C GLY A 148 -5.79 27.85 12.23
N SER A 149 -6.68 27.35 11.37
CA SER A 149 -7.23 25.99 11.43
C SER A 149 -6.62 25.02 10.42
N GLN A 150 -5.57 25.45 9.71
CA GLN A 150 -4.93 24.66 8.67
C GLN A 150 -3.57 24.13 9.13
N LYS A 151 -3.32 22.86 8.81
CA LYS A 151 -2.06 22.17 9.08
C LYS A 151 -1.24 22.08 7.80
N PHE A 152 0.04 22.39 7.93
CA PHE A 152 1.01 22.32 6.85
C PHE A 152 2.16 21.44 7.29
N GLN A 153 2.65 20.60 6.38
CA GLN A 153 3.70 19.64 6.63
C GLN A 153 4.91 19.90 5.75
N ARG A 154 6.08 19.58 6.29
CA ARG A 154 7.34 19.60 5.56
C ARG A 154 8.14 18.35 5.91
N TYR A 155 8.67 17.67 4.90
CA TYR A 155 9.55 16.51 5.11
C TYR A 155 10.71 16.83 6.06
N SER A 156 11.02 15.90 6.95
CA SER A 156 12.17 15.98 7.86
C SER A 156 13.01 14.71 7.74
N GLN A 157 14.22 14.86 7.19
CA GLN A 157 15.16 13.76 7.07
C GLN A 157 15.56 13.21 8.44
N GLU A 158 15.78 14.09 9.42
CA GLU A 158 16.13 13.70 10.80
C GLU A 158 15.06 12.79 11.41
N ARG A 159 13.80 13.22 11.42
CA ARG A 159 12.67 12.42 11.94
C ARG A 159 12.52 11.10 11.19
N THR A 160 12.65 11.14 9.86
CA THR A 160 12.57 9.94 9.02
C THR A 160 13.65 8.92 9.39
N MET A 161 14.89 9.37 9.62
CA MET A 161 15.98 8.49 10.02
C MET A 161 15.76 7.90 11.42
N GLU A 162 15.23 8.67 12.37
CA GLU A 162 14.85 8.15 13.69
C GLU A 162 13.74 7.10 13.60
N TRP A 163 12.72 7.36 12.77
CA TRP A 163 11.64 6.41 12.51
C TRP A 163 12.15 5.12 11.86
N LEU A 164 12.99 5.21 10.83
CA LEU A 164 13.62 4.05 10.18
C LEU A 164 14.49 3.24 11.15
N LYS A 165 15.28 3.90 12.00
CA LYS A 165 16.06 3.22 13.05
C LYS A 165 15.16 2.40 13.98
N LYS A 166 14.02 2.94 14.39
CA LYS A 166 13.04 2.22 15.23
C LYS A 166 12.45 1.03 14.48
N LYS A 167 12.10 1.18 13.20
CA LYS A 167 11.58 0.07 12.38
C LYS A 167 12.55 -1.11 12.31
N VAL A 168 13.83 -0.84 12.08
CA VAL A 168 14.86 -1.90 12.04
C VAL A 168 15.02 -2.62 13.38
N HIS A 169 14.86 -1.93 14.52
CA HIS A 169 14.97 -2.56 15.84
C HIS A 169 13.71 -3.33 16.27
N ILE A 170 12.56 -3.07 15.65
CA ILE A 170 11.30 -3.78 15.94
C ILE A 170 11.25 -5.12 15.19
N ASP A 171 11.96 -5.26 14.07
CA ASP A 171 11.98 -6.46 13.23
C ASP A 171 13.03 -7.51 13.67
N HIS A 172 13.58 -7.41 14.89
CA HIS A 172 14.55 -8.35 15.49
C HIS A 172 14.10 -8.84 16.86
#